data_AF-A0A2M7XWC7-F1
#
_entry.id   AF-A0A2M7XWC7-F1
#
_cell.length_a   1.000
_cell.length_b   1.000
_cell.length_c   1.000
_cell.angle_alpha   90.00
_cell.angle_beta   90.00
_cell.angle_gamma   90.00
#
_symmetry.space_group_name_H-M   'P 1'
#
loop_
_entity.id
_entity.type
_entity.pdbx_description
1 polymer ?
#
loop_
_entity_poly.entity_id
_entity_poly.type
_entity_poly.pdbx_seq_one_letter_code
_entity_poly.pdbx_strand_id
1 'polypeptide(L)'
;SRNSQGVFLVGHTPLQNAFFRLKNETPTVGLDFFSIQGDQIVSYNTASQIMTTLGTNSRFLNLQISPDGETYVCEKLGGGLCIGNQTTVIADLPRGERPRWSVDGQSIVYQIATDDGERILQSDIWRVSVDGSQVTQITDTPNQIELNPSLSPDNRYVAYEELTSRQIFILSLTP
;
A
#
# COMPACT_ATOMS: atom_id res chain seq x y z
N SER A 1 -7.78 -20.67 8.00
CA SER A 1 -8.17 -19.74 6.94
C SER A 1 -8.30 -18.34 7.51
N ARG A 2 -7.34 -17.45 7.26
CA ARG A 2 -7.45 -16.03 7.61
C ARG A 2 -7.63 -15.25 6.32
N ASN A 3 -8.88 -15.10 5.88
CA ASN A 3 -9.21 -14.16 4.81
C ASN A 3 -9.30 -12.78 5.45
N SER A 4 -8.20 -12.05 5.50
CA SER A 4 -8.22 -10.61 5.74
C SER A 4 -8.80 -9.94 4.49
N GLN A 5 -10.10 -9.65 4.50
CA GLN A 5 -10.74 -8.87 3.45
C GLN A 5 -10.67 -7.39 3.85
N GLY A 6 -9.58 -6.73 3.45
CA GLY A 6 -9.51 -5.27 3.44
C GLY A 6 -10.25 -4.75 2.20
N VAL A 7 -11.36 -4.06 2.41
CA VAL A 7 -12.09 -3.35 1.35
C VAL A 7 -11.74 -1.87 1.49
N PHE A 8 -11.26 -1.25 0.42
CA PHE A 8 -10.97 0.18 0.37
C PHE A 8 -11.93 0.85 -0.62
N LEU A 9 -12.67 1.84 -0.14
CA LEU A 9 -13.72 2.51 -0.91
C LEU A 9 -13.18 3.77 -1.57
N VAL A 10 -13.51 3.97 -2.85
CA VAL A 10 -13.28 5.20 -3.60
C VAL A 10 -14.56 6.02 -3.60
N GLY A 11 -14.55 7.14 -2.87
CA GLY A 11 -15.68 8.06 -2.81
C GLY A 11 -15.62 9.11 -3.90
N HIS A 12 -16.51 9.08 -4.90
CA HIS A 12 -16.70 10.19 -5.84
C HIS A 12 -17.69 11.26 -5.32
N THR A 13 -18.25 11.10 -4.12
CA THR A 13 -19.19 12.03 -3.45
C THR A 13 -19.02 11.98 -1.91
N PRO A 14 -19.41 13.03 -1.15
CA PRO A 14 -19.16 13.09 0.29
C PRO A 14 -19.92 11.97 1.04
N LEU A 15 -19.19 11.29 1.92
CA LEU A 15 -19.57 10.05 2.61
C LEU A 15 -20.91 10.15 3.37
N GLN A 16 -21.87 9.29 3.02
CA GLN A 16 -22.83 8.77 4.02
C GLN A 16 -22.23 7.52 4.67
N ASN A 17 -22.22 7.49 6.00
CA ASN A 17 -21.69 6.38 6.81
C ASN A 17 -22.25 5.03 6.35
N ALA A 18 -21.39 4.09 5.96
CA ALA A 18 -21.78 2.72 5.64
C ALA A 18 -21.01 1.73 6.52
N PHE A 19 -21.74 0.84 7.20
CA PHE A 19 -21.20 -0.34 7.90
C PHE A 19 -21.43 -1.57 7.02
N PHE A 20 -20.41 -2.42 6.85
CA PHE A 20 -20.49 -3.64 6.04
C PHE A 20 -20.34 -4.90 6.89
N ARG A 21 -21.09 -5.95 6.54
CA ARG A 21 -20.80 -7.33 6.96
C ARG A 21 -20.08 -8.04 5.82
N LEU A 22 -18.85 -8.47 6.06
CA LEU A 22 -18.01 -9.24 5.15
C LEU A 22 -18.55 -10.68 4.96
N LYS A 23 -19.65 -10.86 4.23
CA LYS A 23 -20.09 -12.19 3.77
C LYS A 23 -20.69 -12.09 2.37
N ASN A 24 -19.88 -12.33 1.33
CA ASN A 24 -20.29 -12.75 -0.01
C ASN A 24 -21.42 -11.98 -0.72
N GLU A 25 -21.77 -10.79 -0.28
CA GLU A 25 -22.81 -9.96 -0.88
C GLU A 25 -22.18 -8.89 -1.77
N THR A 26 -22.77 -8.67 -2.94
CA THR A 26 -22.47 -7.53 -3.81
C THR A 26 -22.62 -6.25 -2.99
N PRO A 27 -21.61 -5.37 -2.91
CA PRO A 27 -21.72 -4.16 -2.14
C PRO A 27 -22.94 -3.36 -2.59
N THR A 28 -23.87 -3.10 -1.67
CA THR A 28 -25.12 -2.38 -1.94
C THR A 28 -24.90 -0.88 -2.09
N VAL A 29 -23.65 -0.44 -2.15
CA VAL A 29 -23.24 0.97 -2.17
C VAL A 29 -22.56 1.24 -3.52
N GLY A 30 -23.02 2.28 -4.22
CA GLY A 30 -22.48 2.76 -5.49
C GLY A 30 -21.12 3.46 -5.34
N LEU A 31 -20.17 2.85 -4.63
CA LEU A 31 -18.77 3.29 -4.58
C LEU A 31 -17.84 2.27 -5.24
N ASP A 32 -16.96 2.77 -6.11
CA ASP A 32 -15.91 1.96 -6.70
C ASP A 32 -14.97 1.49 -5.60
N PHE A 33 -14.37 0.31 -5.72
CA PHE A 33 -13.47 -0.20 -4.69
C PHE A 33 -12.36 -1.06 -5.26
N PHE A 34 -11.29 -1.16 -4.48
CA PHE A 34 -10.23 -2.15 -4.64
C PHE A 34 -10.19 -3.05 -3.39
N SER A 35 -9.99 -4.35 -3.60
CA SER A 35 -9.89 -5.33 -2.51
C SER A 35 -8.90 -6.42 -2.88
N ILE A 36 -8.26 -7.00 -1.87
CA ILE A 36 -7.56 -8.28 -2.02
C ILE A 36 -8.55 -9.42 -1.74
N GLN A 37 -8.66 -10.38 -2.64
CA GLN A 37 -9.46 -11.59 -2.49
C GLN A 37 -8.60 -12.82 -2.76
N GLY A 38 -8.16 -13.50 -1.70
CA GLY A 38 -7.20 -14.59 -1.82
C GLY A 38 -5.86 -14.07 -2.33
N ASP A 39 -5.44 -14.56 -3.49
CA ASP A 39 -4.18 -14.20 -4.15
C ASP A 39 -4.42 -13.31 -5.39
N GLN A 40 -5.51 -12.54 -5.37
CA GLN A 40 -5.90 -11.63 -6.44
C GLN A 40 -6.25 -10.27 -5.87
N ILE A 41 -6.03 -9.24 -6.68
CA ILE A 41 -6.66 -7.94 -6.48
C ILE A 41 -7.96 -7.96 -7.30
N VAL A 42 -9.00 -7.34 -6.78
CA VAL A 42 -10.24 -7.11 -7.54
C VAL A 42 -10.60 -5.65 -7.47
N SER A 43 -11.07 -5.12 -8.58
CA SER A 43 -11.75 -3.83 -8.65
C SER A 43 -13.23 -4.04 -8.90
N TYR A 44 -14.04 -3.08 -8.45
CA TYR A 44 -15.44 -2.97 -8.82
C TYR A 44 -15.71 -1.58 -9.35
N ASN A 45 -16.36 -1.55 -10.51
CA ASN A 45 -16.87 -0.32 -11.10
C ASN A 45 -18.39 -0.31 -10.96
N THR A 46 -18.90 0.69 -10.26
CA THR A 46 -20.32 0.79 -9.89
C THR A 46 -21.21 1.22 -11.04
N ALA A 47 -20.69 2.09 -11.92
CA ALA A 47 -21.42 2.57 -13.08
C ALA A 47 -21.74 1.43 -14.05
N SER A 48 -20.79 0.51 -14.25
CA SER A 48 -20.95 -0.66 -15.11
C SER A 48 -21.41 -1.93 -14.37
N GLN A 49 -21.35 -1.92 -13.04
CA GLN A 49 -21.54 -3.09 -12.18
C GLN A 49 -20.59 -4.26 -12.49
N ILE A 50 -19.39 -3.95 -13.01
CA ILE A 50 -18.40 -4.95 -13.41
C ILE A 50 -17.39 -5.15 -12.27
N MET A 51 -17.19 -6.41 -11.90
CA MET A 51 -16.03 -6.86 -11.12
C MET A 51 -14.89 -7.23 -12.07
N THR A 52 -13.70 -6.69 -11.86
CA THR A 52 -12.50 -7.05 -12.64
C THR A 52 -11.47 -7.70 -11.74
N THR A 53 -10.95 -8.85 -12.15
CA THR A 53 -9.82 -9.51 -11.49
C THR A 53 -8.51 -8.93 -12.01
N LEU A 54 -7.68 -8.44 -11.09
CA LEU A 54 -6.42 -7.74 -11.33
C LEU A 54 -5.28 -8.50 -10.68
N GLY A 55 -4.17 -8.67 -11.41
CA GLY A 55 -2.98 -9.37 -10.91
C GLY A 55 -3.23 -10.87 -10.67
N THR A 56 -2.45 -11.71 -11.35
CA THR A 56 -2.50 -13.15 -11.15
C THR A 56 -1.08 -13.67 -10.88
N ASN A 57 -0.95 -14.77 -10.13
CA ASN A 57 0.31 -15.43 -9.78
C ASN A 57 1.20 -14.74 -8.72
N SER A 58 0.61 -13.92 -7.84
CA SER A 58 1.29 -13.42 -6.64
C SER A 58 0.33 -13.33 -5.48
N ARG A 59 0.84 -13.30 -4.24
CA ARG A 59 0.04 -12.95 -3.06
C ARG A 59 0.20 -11.47 -2.80
N PHE A 60 -0.92 -10.77 -2.77
CA PHE A 60 -0.93 -9.33 -2.57
C PHE A 60 -1.23 -8.98 -1.12
N LEU A 61 -0.53 -7.97 -0.59
CA LEU A 61 -0.69 -7.46 0.77
C LEU A 61 -0.65 -5.93 0.76
N ASN A 62 -1.02 -5.33 1.88
CA ASN A 62 -0.82 -3.90 2.16
C ASN A 62 -1.32 -2.97 1.04
N LEU A 63 -2.47 -3.29 0.46
CA LEU A 63 -3.14 -2.49 -0.57
C LEU A 63 -3.46 -1.09 -0.02
N GLN A 64 -3.15 -0.06 -0.80
CA GLN A 64 -3.49 1.34 -0.50
C GLN A 64 -3.98 2.03 -1.78
N ILE A 65 -5.04 2.82 -1.67
CA ILE A 65 -5.56 3.63 -2.78
C ILE A 65 -4.76 4.94 -2.85
N SER A 66 -4.49 5.43 -4.06
CA SER A 66 -3.88 6.75 -4.28
C SER A 66 -4.78 7.89 -3.75
N PRO A 67 -4.22 9.07 -3.43
CA PRO A 67 -5.00 10.18 -2.90
C PRO A 67 -6.17 10.64 -3.79
N ASP A 68 -6.03 10.50 -5.11
CA ASP A 68 -7.07 10.82 -6.11
C ASP A 68 -8.13 9.73 -6.29
N GLY A 69 -7.92 8.53 -5.72
CA GLY A 69 -8.83 7.40 -5.85
C GLY A 69 -8.70 6.59 -7.14
N GLU A 70 -7.84 6.96 -8.08
CA GLU A 70 -7.81 6.37 -9.43
C GLU A 70 -6.92 5.12 -9.52
N THR A 71 -5.89 5.04 -8.67
CA THR A 71 -4.91 3.97 -8.67
C THR A 71 -4.74 3.34 -7.29
N TYR A 72 -4.02 2.24 -7.23
CA TYR A 72 -3.61 1.60 -5.99
C TYR A 72 -2.13 1.24 -6.03
N VAL A 73 -1.53 1.15 -4.86
CA VAL A 73 -0.25 0.49 -4.63
C VAL A 73 -0.47 -0.76 -3.79
N CYS A 74 0.30 -1.81 -4.05
CA CYS A 74 0.26 -3.05 -3.28
C CYS A 74 1.67 -3.61 -3.06
N GLU A 75 1.79 -4.49 -2.09
CA GLU A 75 2.94 -5.37 -1.94
C GLU A 75 2.66 -6.72 -2.62
N LYS A 76 3.64 -7.22 -3.39
CA LYS A 76 3.69 -8.58 -3.92
C LYS A 76 4.66 -9.38 -3.06
N LEU A 77 4.14 -10.38 -2.36
CA LEU A 77 4.93 -11.23 -1.46
C LEU A 77 6.12 -11.84 -2.23
N GLY A 78 7.35 -11.51 -1.81
CA GLY A 78 8.59 -12.01 -2.40
C GLY A 78 9.07 -11.32 -3.70
N GLY A 79 8.33 -10.34 -4.25
CA GLY A 79 8.62 -9.75 -5.57
C GLY A 79 8.75 -8.22 -5.62
N GLY A 80 8.28 -7.49 -4.61
CA GLY A 80 8.32 -6.02 -4.57
C GLY A 80 6.95 -5.37 -4.63
N LEU A 81 6.89 -4.09 -5.01
CA LEU A 81 5.64 -3.35 -5.02
C LEU A 81 4.94 -3.40 -6.39
N CYS A 82 3.64 -3.12 -6.42
CA CYS A 82 2.84 -2.99 -7.64
C CYS A 82 2.07 -1.67 -7.64
N ILE A 83 1.83 -1.11 -8.82
CA ILE A 83 0.83 -0.06 -9.04
C ILE A 83 -0.19 -0.57 -10.04
N GLY A 84 -1.48 -0.30 -9.81
CA GLY A 84 -2.54 -0.61 -10.76
C GLY A 84 -3.70 0.38 -10.69
N ASN A 85 -4.68 0.18 -11.57
CA ASN A 85 -5.94 0.94 -11.61
C ASN A 85 -7.13 -0.03 -11.71
N GLN A 86 -8.32 0.50 -12.00
CA GLN A 86 -9.53 -0.33 -12.10
C GLN A 86 -9.49 -1.44 -13.15
N THR A 87 -8.59 -1.39 -14.14
CA THR A 87 -8.60 -2.33 -15.27
C THR A 87 -7.36 -3.20 -15.37
N THR A 88 -6.22 -2.78 -14.81
CA THR A 88 -4.97 -3.54 -14.89
C THR A 88 -3.98 -3.20 -13.78
N VAL A 89 -3.00 -4.10 -13.59
CA VAL A 89 -1.70 -3.73 -13.00
C VAL A 89 -0.94 -2.93 -14.06
N ILE A 90 -0.44 -1.75 -13.68
CA ILE A 90 0.22 -0.78 -14.57
C ILE A 90 1.73 -0.99 -14.55
N ALA A 91 2.30 -1.15 -13.36
CA ALA A 91 3.74 -1.18 -13.18
C ALA A 91 4.15 -2.04 -11.99
N ASP A 92 5.35 -2.61 -12.11
CA ASP A 92 6.08 -3.23 -11.02
C ASP A 92 7.12 -2.25 -10.51
N LEU A 93 7.17 -2.10 -9.20
CA LEU A 93 8.12 -1.25 -8.49
C LEU A 93 9.18 -2.13 -7.80
N PRO A 94 10.29 -1.53 -7.34
CA PRO A 94 11.37 -2.26 -6.67
C PRO A 94 10.91 -3.11 -5.49
N ARG A 95 11.82 -3.98 -5.02
CA ARG A 95 11.64 -4.74 -3.78
C ARG A 95 11.25 -3.79 -2.65
N GLY A 96 10.19 -4.13 -1.92
CA GLY A 96 9.65 -3.27 -0.88
C GLY A 96 8.37 -3.84 -0.29
N GLU A 97 8.03 -3.37 0.91
CA GLU A 97 6.90 -3.82 1.71
C GLU A 97 6.18 -2.62 2.35
N ARG A 98 4.92 -2.84 2.76
CA ARG A 98 4.10 -1.85 3.49
C ARG A 98 4.10 -0.44 2.86
N PRO A 99 3.75 -0.33 1.56
CA PRO A 99 3.79 0.95 0.86
C PRO A 99 2.80 1.97 1.42
N ARG A 100 3.14 3.26 1.34
CA ARG A 100 2.25 4.39 1.61
C ARG A 100 2.46 5.48 0.57
N TRP A 101 1.36 5.96 0.01
CA TRP A 101 1.37 7.10 -0.89
C TRP A 101 1.80 8.38 -0.18
N SER A 102 2.54 9.24 -0.89
CA SER A 102 2.62 10.65 -0.56
C SER A 102 1.28 11.34 -0.84
N VAL A 103 0.98 12.42 -0.12
CA VAL A 103 -0.31 13.11 -0.24
C VAL A 103 -0.54 13.74 -1.61
N ASP A 104 0.54 14.12 -2.29
CA ASP A 104 0.52 14.61 -3.68
C ASP A 104 0.39 13.47 -4.72
N GLY A 105 0.40 12.21 -4.30
CA GLY A 105 0.30 11.05 -5.18
C GLY A 105 1.51 10.84 -6.10
N GLN A 106 2.65 11.51 -5.87
CA GLN A 106 3.81 11.44 -6.77
C GLN A 106 4.85 10.39 -6.35
N SER A 107 4.79 9.92 -5.12
CA SER A 107 5.77 8.98 -4.58
C SER A 107 5.16 8.01 -3.58
N ILE A 108 5.89 6.96 -3.28
CA ILE A 108 5.54 5.93 -2.31
C ILE A 108 6.71 5.79 -1.34
N VAL A 109 6.43 5.87 -0.04
CA VAL A 109 7.37 5.41 0.99
C VAL A 109 7.08 3.96 1.34
N TYR A 110 8.12 3.21 1.61
CA TYR A 110 8.04 1.77 1.89
C TYR A 110 9.26 1.33 2.69
N GLN A 111 9.23 0.11 3.20
CA GLN A 111 10.40 -0.48 3.87
C GLN A 111 11.03 -1.54 2.98
N ILE A 112 12.35 -1.73 3.12
CA ILE A 112 13.04 -2.91 2.60
C ILE A 112 13.58 -3.68 3.79
N ALA A 113 12.92 -4.79 4.13
CA ALA A 113 13.37 -5.68 5.20
C ALA A 113 14.18 -6.86 4.65
N THR A 114 15.07 -7.40 5.48
CA THR A 114 15.70 -8.71 5.28
C THR A 114 15.41 -9.58 6.50
N ASP A 115 15.23 -10.88 6.29
CA ASP A 115 14.93 -11.83 7.36
C ASP A 115 15.66 -13.16 7.15
N ASP A 116 15.76 -13.96 8.21
CA ASP A 116 16.27 -15.35 8.16
C ASP A 116 15.14 -16.39 8.20
N GLY A 117 13.91 -15.99 7.91
CA GLY A 117 12.70 -16.80 8.05
C GLY A 117 12.13 -16.85 9.48
N GLU A 118 12.87 -16.40 10.50
CA GLU A 118 12.40 -16.33 11.89
C GLU A 118 12.25 -14.90 12.39
N ARG A 119 13.22 -14.03 12.06
CA ARG A 119 13.24 -12.63 12.50
C ARG A 119 13.71 -11.70 11.41
N ILE A 120 13.25 -10.45 11.48
CA ILE A 120 13.80 -9.36 10.67
C ILE A 120 15.23 -9.08 11.16
N LEU A 121 16.17 -9.06 10.23
CA LEU A 121 17.60 -8.83 10.47
C LEU A 121 17.98 -7.37 10.30
N GLN A 122 17.43 -6.74 9.26
CA GLN A 122 17.64 -5.33 8.94
C GLN A 122 16.40 -4.80 8.23
N SER A 123 16.06 -3.54 8.44
CA SER A 123 15.08 -2.84 7.64
C SER A 123 15.39 -1.36 7.60
N ASP A 124 15.33 -0.79 6.42
CA ASP A 124 15.49 0.64 6.17
C ASP A 124 14.25 1.18 5.44
N ILE A 125 14.00 2.48 5.55
CA ILE A 125 12.90 3.17 4.88
C ILE A 125 13.39 3.73 3.56
N TRP A 126 12.57 3.60 2.53
CA TRP A 126 12.85 4.02 1.17
C TRP A 126 11.69 4.84 0.61
N ARG A 127 11.98 5.61 -0.43
CA ARG A 127 11.02 6.34 -1.24
C ARG A 127 11.24 6.01 -2.71
N VAL A 128 10.16 5.83 -3.45
CA VAL A 128 10.19 5.65 -4.89
C VAL A 128 9.17 6.58 -5.57
N SER A 129 9.53 7.18 -6.69
CA SER A 129 8.57 7.87 -7.56
C SER A 129 7.58 6.87 -8.15
N VAL A 130 6.35 7.32 -8.41
CA VAL A 130 5.27 6.42 -8.89
C VAL A 130 5.56 5.82 -10.26
N ASP A 131 6.38 6.49 -11.07
CA ASP A 131 6.91 5.96 -12.33
C ASP A 131 8.10 5.01 -12.18
N GLY A 132 8.57 4.78 -10.95
CA GLY A 132 9.71 3.93 -10.62
C GLY A 132 11.09 4.56 -10.86
N SER A 133 11.17 5.80 -11.35
CA SER A 133 12.42 6.39 -11.87
C SER A 133 13.39 6.87 -10.79
N GLN A 134 12.88 7.32 -9.64
CA GLN A 134 13.70 7.85 -8.55
C GLN A 134 13.49 7.02 -7.30
N VAL A 135 14.52 6.26 -6.92
CA VAL A 135 14.56 5.47 -5.69
C VAL A 135 15.57 6.10 -4.74
N THR A 136 15.16 6.36 -3.50
CA THR A 136 16.00 7.02 -2.49
C THR A 136 15.86 6.31 -1.16
N GLN A 137 16.98 5.98 -0.54
CA GLN A 137 17.04 5.48 0.82
C GLN A 137 16.88 6.66 1.80
N ILE A 138 15.88 6.58 2.69
CA ILE A 138 15.56 7.61 3.68
C ILE A 138 16.31 7.38 4.99
N THR A 139 16.35 6.13 5.47
CA THR A 139 17.16 5.73 6.62
C THR A 139 18.30 4.84 6.18
N ASP A 140 19.47 5.05 6.76
CA ASP A 140 20.66 4.22 6.55
C ASP A 140 21.32 4.03 7.91
N THR A 141 20.72 3.13 8.69
CA THR A 141 21.03 2.96 10.11
C THR A 141 21.28 1.49 10.41
N PRO A 142 22.52 0.99 10.21
CA PRO A 142 22.82 -0.45 10.22
C PRO A 142 22.47 -1.23 11.49
N ASN A 143 22.24 -0.55 12.61
CA ASN A 143 21.94 -1.15 13.91
C ASN A 143 20.48 -0.93 14.35
N GLN A 144 19.63 -0.43 13.46
CA GLN A 144 18.22 -0.19 13.72
C GLN A 144 17.40 -0.93 12.66
N ILE A 145 16.14 -1.23 13.01
CA ILE A 145 15.21 -1.91 12.13
C ILE A 145 13.98 -1.00 12.05
N GLU A 146 13.93 -0.17 11.01
CA GLU A 146 12.82 0.75 10.81
C GLU A 146 11.70 0.13 9.98
N LEU A 147 10.48 0.19 10.49
CA LEU A 147 9.31 -0.47 9.93
C LEU A 147 8.11 0.48 9.86
N ASN A 148 7.13 0.10 9.04
CA ASN A 148 5.79 0.71 8.99
C ASN A 148 5.82 2.22 8.72
N PRO A 149 6.53 2.69 7.67
CA PRO A 149 6.64 4.11 7.41
C PRO A 149 5.28 4.75 7.11
N SER A 150 5.15 6.04 7.41
CA SER A 150 4.03 6.89 7.01
C SER A 150 4.51 8.32 6.79
N LEU A 151 4.11 8.93 5.68
CA LEU A 151 4.40 10.33 5.40
C LEU A 151 3.48 11.27 6.19
N SER A 152 4.01 12.44 6.55
CA SER A 152 3.19 13.56 7.01
C SER A 152 2.40 14.19 5.85
N PRO A 153 1.26 14.85 6.12
CA PRO A 153 0.44 15.43 5.06
C PRO A 153 1.13 16.50 4.20
N ASP A 154 2.17 17.14 4.73
CA ASP A 154 2.99 18.14 4.05
C ASP A 154 4.25 17.53 3.40
N ASN A 155 4.40 16.20 3.38
CA ASN A 155 5.55 15.46 2.86
C ASN A 155 6.91 15.85 3.47
N ARG A 156 6.93 16.54 4.62
CA ARG A 156 8.17 16.97 5.28
C ARG A 156 8.72 15.97 6.29
N TYR A 157 7.93 14.99 6.69
CA TYR A 157 8.31 14.03 7.72
C TYR A 157 7.90 12.61 7.34
N VAL A 158 8.67 11.65 7.84
CA VAL A 158 8.27 10.23 7.89
C VAL A 158 8.19 9.81 9.35
N ALA A 159 7.05 9.26 9.74
CA ALA A 159 6.90 8.50 10.97
C ALA A 159 7.19 7.02 10.72
N TYR A 160 7.86 6.36 11.65
CA TYR A 160 8.16 4.93 11.57
C TYR A 160 8.32 4.30 12.95
N GLU A 161 8.19 2.98 13.01
CA GLU A 161 8.48 2.18 14.20
C GLU A 161 9.93 1.69 14.14
N GLU A 162 10.68 1.80 15.23
CA GLU A 162 11.96 1.08 15.35
C GLU A 162 11.73 -0.19 16.19
N LEU A 163 12.00 -1.35 15.59
CA LEU A 163 11.57 -2.65 16.11
C LEU A 163 12.17 -2.97 17.50
N THR A 164 13.41 -2.58 17.74
CA THR A 164 14.19 -2.98 18.92
C THR A 164 13.75 -2.21 20.16
N SER A 165 13.68 -0.89 20.04
CA SER A 165 13.24 0.05 21.07
C SER A 165 11.73 0.11 21.23
N ARG A 166 10.98 -0.32 20.20
CA ARG A 166 9.50 -0.27 20.12
C ARG A 166 8.96 1.15 20.23
N GLN A 167 9.73 2.12 19.76
CA GLN A 167 9.36 3.53 19.74
C GLN A 167 8.91 3.94 18.35
N ILE A 168 8.09 4.98 18.30
CA ILE A 168 7.73 5.67 17.06
C ILE A 168 8.64 6.89 16.94
N PHE A 169 9.34 6.99 15.82
CA PHE A 169 10.19 8.12 15.47
C PHE A 169 9.54 8.97 14.40
N ILE A 170 9.93 10.25 14.36
CA ILE A 170 9.58 11.19 13.29
C ILE A 170 10.91 11.72 12.74
N LEU A 171 11.18 11.42 11.47
CA LEU A 171 12.34 11.89 10.74
C LEU A 171 11.95 13.02 9.80
N SER A 172 12.73 14.09 9.78
CA SER A 172 12.60 15.17 8.80
C SER A 172 13.16 14.73 7.46
N LEU A 173 12.38 14.89 6.40
CA LEU A 173 12.86 14.81 5.03
C LEU A 173 13.47 16.16 4.67
N THR A 174 14.73 16.17 4.24
CA THR A 174 15.33 17.37 3.67
C THR A 174 14.70 17.63 2.29
N PRO A 175 14.38 18.89 1.95
CA PRO A 175 13.89 19.28 0.62
C PRO A 175 14.83 18.89 -0.52
#